data_AF-A0A7G2CCL5-F1
#
_entry.id   AF-A0A7G2CCL5-F1
#
_cell.length_a   1.000
_cell.length_b   1.000
_cell.length_c   1.000
_cell.angle_alpha   90.00
_cell.angle_beta   90.00
_cell.angle_gamma   90.00
#
_symmetry.space_group_name_H-M   'P 1'
#
loop_
_entity.id
_entity.type
_entity.pdbx_description
1 polymer ?
#
loop_
_entity_poly.entity_id
_entity_poly.type
_entity_poly.pdbx_seq_one_letter_code
_entity_poly.pdbx_strand_id
1 'polypeptide(L)'
;MVTSGTVSNPVAVDAPVADADEWDEVDLGVVKVKKMEEGETVKMDGGVKEDLPVVEHEPVKQEVVDVNEEEDIFQHGVRAPLTGPTNQTGHWNRNDSAYEAMLEEKDLVAAERRSKRIQVTCEKVFDLFTLLLRAKLMWKESQHPLLRKLLLVIRRTGEPLGKGKKQSEFVFFDALRSCKDLLKEPTEPKLTLAPSWVTFDKDPVKNSTSKAIGIILKSINATFELKKSEDDATEDYANCLCPLEKGLLFRLLRGSVETTLPNDEKLELPHPVYFSLIFLSLASACGLSCRLVVSRRVERKRELADPFTEKSVSGKLSIFGAGGEIKKKDRKGLPMSFVWVEVWSSERGCFISVNPCKSCTTLWGSPYAFSVNGDTVADVTPRYISKYSSAYHYNHRLGRASQLSFLWRNIAWDDPREAIDVIVDSFNKLSIKPDDTQSPFVTLQRERERKQIDSLKYSEPIPTTITGIQKHPLFTIESQLNRFEGIFPKDDTTTVGSVKGHMVYKVSAIVNLRSRDGWLRVGRSLIDENTPPYKTVAPPASRPFAQQSAFFGFWQTKPFEPLPLEADGSFPTHGRTSWYYFIR
;
A
#
# COMPACT_ATOMS: atom_id res chain seq x y z
N MET A 1 -19.28 20.77 60.00
CA MET A 1 -19.47 20.10 61.30
C MET A 1 -19.77 18.63 61.03
N VAL A 2 -19.03 17.79 61.73
CA VAL A 2 -18.94 16.33 61.75
C VAL A 2 -20.24 15.59 61.44
N THR A 3 -20.18 14.56 60.59
CA THR A 3 -20.75 13.22 60.90
C THR A 3 -20.09 12.15 60.03
N SER A 4 -19.76 11.06 60.73
CA SER A 4 -19.03 9.85 60.37
C SER A 4 -19.83 8.85 59.54
N GLY A 5 -19.13 8.00 58.78
CA GLY A 5 -19.70 6.76 58.25
C GLY A 5 -18.63 5.81 57.71
N THR A 6 -18.27 4.79 58.49
CA THR A 6 -17.42 3.65 58.13
C THR A 6 -18.24 2.49 57.57
N VAL A 7 -17.76 1.97 56.42
CA VAL A 7 -17.63 0.56 55.98
C VAL A 7 -18.85 -0.38 56.00
N SER A 8 -19.20 -0.92 54.81
CA SER A 8 -19.41 -2.36 54.56
C SER A 8 -19.54 -2.69 53.06
N ASN A 9 -19.02 -3.86 52.67
CA ASN A 9 -18.93 -4.45 51.32
C ASN A 9 -20.26 -4.59 50.56
N PRO A 10 -20.19 -4.79 49.23
CA PRO A 10 -21.02 -5.82 48.57
C PRO A 10 -20.14 -6.79 47.73
N VAL A 11 -20.19 -8.09 48.02
CA VAL A 11 -21.09 -9.11 47.42
C VAL A 11 -20.63 -9.52 46.01
N ALA A 12 -20.05 -10.71 45.94
CA ALA A 12 -19.83 -11.47 44.73
C ALA A 12 -21.17 -11.97 44.17
N VAL A 13 -21.34 -11.85 42.86
CA VAL A 13 -22.40 -12.53 42.11
C VAL A 13 -21.77 -13.14 40.87
N ASP A 14 -21.91 -14.45 40.77
CA ASP A 14 -21.40 -15.33 39.72
C ASP A 14 -21.93 -14.94 38.32
N ALA A 15 -21.04 -14.97 37.32
CA ALA A 15 -21.39 -14.94 35.92
C ALA A 15 -21.09 -16.31 35.28
N PRO A 16 -21.98 -16.85 34.43
CA PRO A 16 -21.94 -18.23 33.99
C PRO A 16 -20.85 -18.47 32.95
N VAL A 17 -20.21 -19.62 33.09
CA VAL A 17 -19.38 -20.30 32.09
C VAL A 17 -20.26 -20.61 30.88
N ALA A 18 -19.88 -20.10 29.71
CA ALA A 18 -20.47 -20.45 28.43
C ALA A 18 -19.45 -21.30 27.65
N ASP A 19 -19.96 -22.44 27.20
CA ASP A 19 -19.23 -23.56 26.63
C ASP A 19 -18.54 -23.25 25.30
N ALA A 20 -17.49 -24.03 25.05
CA ALA A 20 -16.68 -24.01 23.86
C ALA A 20 -17.43 -24.68 22.69
N ASP A 21 -17.91 -23.87 21.75
CA ASP A 21 -18.38 -24.32 20.43
C ASP A 21 -17.18 -24.55 19.50
N GLU A 22 -16.86 -25.83 19.33
CA GLU A 22 -16.89 -26.55 18.05
C GLU A 22 -16.66 -25.68 16.78
N TRP A 23 -15.42 -25.72 16.26
CA TRP A 23 -15.12 -25.23 14.91
C TRP A 23 -14.96 -26.43 13.97
N ASP A 24 -15.80 -26.44 12.94
CA ASP A 24 -15.76 -27.39 11.82
C ASP A 24 -14.38 -27.43 11.14
N GLU A 25 -13.86 -28.64 11.04
CA GLU A 25 -12.61 -29.02 10.39
C GLU A 25 -12.72 -28.76 8.88
N VAL A 26 -11.95 -27.81 8.35
CA VAL A 26 -11.87 -27.56 6.90
C VAL A 26 -10.77 -28.43 6.32
N ASP A 27 -11.19 -29.54 5.71
CA ASP A 27 -10.35 -30.55 5.05
C ASP A 27 -9.58 -29.95 3.86
N LEU A 28 -8.31 -29.60 4.09
CA LEU A 28 -7.36 -29.26 3.02
C LEU A 28 -6.76 -30.56 2.48
N GLY A 29 -7.29 -31.01 1.35
CA GLY A 29 -6.92 -32.24 0.67
C GLY A 29 -5.40 -32.50 0.60
N VAL A 30 -4.96 -33.47 1.40
CA VAL A 30 -3.60 -34.01 1.41
C VAL A 30 -3.40 -34.86 0.15
N VAL A 31 -2.48 -34.44 -0.71
CA VAL A 31 -1.98 -35.28 -1.81
C VAL A 31 -1.14 -36.41 -1.20
N LYS A 32 -1.70 -37.62 -1.22
CA LYS A 32 -1.03 -38.88 -0.83
C LYS A 32 0.21 -39.11 -1.70
N VAL A 33 1.40 -39.08 -1.08
CA VAL A 33 2.62 -39.62 -1.68
C VAL A 33 2.55 -41.15 -1.59
N LYS A 34 2.51 -41.79 -2.76
CA LYS A 34 2.55 -43.26 -2.89
C LYS A 34 3.93 -43.77 -2.50
N LYS A 35 3.96 -44.67 -1.51
CA LYS A 35 5.06 -45.60 -1.22
C LYS A 35 5.12 -46.64 -2.35
N MET A 36 6.29 -46.90 -2.92
CA MET A 36 6.57 -48.12 -3.68
C MET A 36 7.93 -48.67 -3.24
N GLU A 37 7.91 -49.93 -2.82
CA GLU A 37 9.04 -50.77 -2.46
C GLU A 37 9.58 -51.52 -3.70
N GLU A 38 10.89 -51.78 -3.64
CA GLU A 38 11.72 -52.87 -4.18
C GLU A 38 11.37 -53.66 -5.47
N GLY A 39 12.39 -53.87 -6.31
CA GLY A 39 12.50 -55.07 -7.17
C GLY A 39 13.36 -54.98 -8.45
N GLU A 40 14.49 -55.70 -8.44
CA GLU A 40 15.22 -56.36 -9.55
C GLU A 40 16.19 -55.63 -10.52
N THR A 41 17.48 -55.70 -10.16
CA THR A 41 18.65 -56.34 -10.84
C THR A 41 18.88 -56.23 -12.35
N VAL A 42 20.08 -55.72 -12.74
CA VAL A 42 21.01 -56.34 -13.73
C VAL A 42 22.49 -56.04 -13.37
N LYS A 43 23.34 -57.08 -13.58
CA LYS A 43 24.79 -57.36 -13.34
C LYS A 43 25.80 -56.31 -13.88
N MET A 44 26.84 -55.94 -13.12
CA MET A 44 28.23 -56.46 -12.98
C MET A 44 29.18 -56.30 -14.19
N ASP A 45 30.24 -55.51 -13.97
CA ASP A 45 31.69 -55.77 -14.21
C ASP A 45 32.43 -54.48 -13.75
N GLY A 46 33.54 -54.42 -13.03
CA GLY A 46 34.62 -55.36 -12.71
C GLY A 46 35.96 -54.67 -13.04
N GLY A 47 36.75 -54.25 -12.03
CA GLY A 47 38.15 -53.85 -12.24
C GLY A 47 38.74 -52.79 -11.29
N VAL A 48 39.43 -53.27 -10.24
CA VAL A 48 40.42 -52.49 -9.46
C VAL A 48 41.79 -52.67 -10.11
N LYS A 49 42.55 -51.58 -10.29
CA LYS A 49 44.02 -51.59 -10.32
C LYS A 49 44.55 -50.30 -9.68
N GLU A 50 45.32 -50.48 -8.62
CA GLU A 50 46.26 -49.51 -8.08
C GLU A 50 47.42 -49.34 -9.07
N ASP A 51 47.90 -48.10 -9.25
CA ASP A 51 49.31 -47.77 -9.48
C ASP A 51 49.49 -46.25 -9.28
N LEU A 52 50.31 -45.86 -8.30
CA LEU A 52 50.85 -44.52 -8.12
C LEU A 52 51.93 -44.26 -9.20
N PRO A 53 52.08 -43.00 -9.67
CA PRO A 53 53.34 -42.32 -9.32
C PRO A 53 53.25 -40.79 -9.10
N VAL A 54 53.96 -40.38 -8.04
CA VAL A 54 54.83 -39.21 -7.77
C VAL A 54 54.81 -37.98 -8.72
N VAL A 55 54.38 -36.87 -8.11
CA VAL A 55 54.91 -35.47 -8.06
C VAL A 55 55.17 -34.69 -9.37
N GLU A 56 54.42 -33.59 -9.54
CA GLU A 56 54.96 -32.22 -9.68
C GLU A 56 53.82 -31.20 -9.47
N HIS A 57 54.02 -30.28 -8.51
CA HIS A 57 53.09 -29.19 -8.20
C HIS A 57 53.54 -27.94 -8.94
N GLU A 58 52.73 -27.43 -9.87
CA GLU A 58 52.65 -26.01 -10.25
C GLU A 58 51.29 -25.69 -10.92
N PRO A 59 50.84 -24.43 -10.92
CA PRO A 59 49.45 -24.07 -10.60
C PRO A 59 48.52 -23.92 -11.82
N VAL A 60 47.26 -24.35 -11.67
CA VAL A 60 46.20 -24.11 -12.66
C VAL A 60 45.46 -22.80 -12.33
N LYS A 61 45.76 -21.80 -13.16
CA LYS A 61 44.92 -20.70 -13.67
C LYS A 61 43.60 -20.44 -12.93
N GLN A 62 43.61 -19.42 -12.08
CA GLN A 62 42.43 -18.60 -11.79
C GLN A 62 42.11 -17.76 -13.04
N GLU A 63 40.90 -17.91 -13.57
CA GLU A 63 40.31 -16.89 -14.42
C GLU A 63 39.96 -15.67 -13.55
N VAL A 64 40.52 -14.55 -13.98
CA VAL A 64 40.45 -13.22 -13.40
C VAL A 64 39.05 -12.66 -13.66
N VAL A 65 38.34 -12.27 -12.59
CA VAL A 65 37.20 -11.37 -12.69
C VAL A 65 37.72 -9.98 -12.35
N ASP A 66 37.86 -9.16 -13.39
CA ASP A 66 38.23 -7.76 -13.31
C ASP A 66 37.19 -6.96 -12.53
N VAL A 67 37.70 -6.27 -11.52
CA VAL A 67 37.07 -5.15 -10.83
C VAL A 67 37.52 -3.91 -11.59
N ASN A 68 36.64 -3.33 -12.41
CA ASN A 68 36.92 -2.02 -13.02
C ASN A 68 36.83 -0.94 -11.94
N GLU A 69 38.00 -0.56 -11.44
CA GLU A 69 38.33 0.77 -10.96
C GLU A 69 38.56 1.66 -12.19
N GLU A 70 37.94 2.84 -12.23
CA GLU A 70 38.31 3.89 -13.19
C GLU A 70 39.23 4.90 -12.49
N GLU A 71 40.53 4.79 -12.79
CA GLU A 71 41.49 5.88 -12.80
C GLU A 71 41.23 6.72 -14.08
N ASP A 72 41.42 8.03 -14.16
CA ASP A 72 42.72 8.71 -14.11
C ASP A 72 42.52 10.24 -14.27
N ILE A 73 43.45 11.02 -13.73
CA ILE A 73 44.21 12.11 -14.39
C ILE A 73 45.23 12.58 -13.36
N PHE A 74 46.46 12.04 -13.41
CA PHE A 74 47.66 12.77 -13.00
C PHE A 74 48.90 12.24 -13.76
N GLN A 75 49.43 13.06 -14.67
CA GLN A 75 50.85 13.08 -15.04
C GLN A 75 51.35 14.51 -14.82
N HIS A 76 52.57 14.85 -14.41
CA HIS A 76 53.75 14.17 -13.89
C HIS A 76 54.59 15.29 -13.26
N GLY A 77 55.29 15.05 -12.15
CA GLY A 77 56.18 16.05 -11.54
C GLY A 77 57.07 15.42 -10.48
N VAL A 78 58.16 14.82 -10.94
CA VAL A 78 59.17 14.08 -10.14
C VAL A 78 59.82 14.96 -9.07
N ARG A 79 59.87 14.48 -7.81
CA ARG A 79 61.01 14.72 -6.91
C ARG A 79 61.21 13.53 -5.96
N ALA A 80 62.49 13.15 -5.80
CA ALA A 80 63.01 11.93 -5.18
C ALA A 80 62.77 11.82 -3.65
N PRO A 81 62.99 10.64 -3.02
CA PRO A 81 62.48 10.35 -1.68
C PRO A 81 63.36 10.97 -0.60
N LEU A 82 62.76 11.73 0.30
CA LEU A 82 63.43 12.15 1.53
C LEU A 82 63.22 11.06 2.59
N THR A 83 64.24 10.22 2.72
CA THR A 83 64.52 9.44 3.92
C THR A 83 64.73 10.40 5.10
N GLY A 84 63.84 10.33 6.09
CA GLY A 84 63.96 11.01 7.37
C GLY A 84 63.31 10.14 8.45
N PRO A 85 63.90 10.04 9.65
CA PRO A 85 63.57 9.00 10.61
C PRO A 85 62.19 9.20 11.21
N THR A 86 61.50 8.07 11.39
CA THR A 86 60.36 7.87 12.28
C THR A 86 60.66 8.49 13.64
N ASN A 87 59.94 9.57 13.97
CA ASN A 87 59.80 9.99 15.35
C ASN A 87 58.46 10.70 15.57
N GLN A 88 57.75 10.16 16.56
CA GLN A 88 56.80 10.83 17.44
C GLN A 88 55.39 11.08 16.90
N THR A 89 54.50 10.18 17.30
CA THR A 89 53.23 10.49 17.99
C THR A 89 52.79 11.96 17.94
N GLY A 90 52.19 12.38 16.83
CA GLY A 90 51.43 13.62 16.73
C GLY A 90 49.96 13.27 16.81
N HIS A 91 49.29 13.65 17.89
CA HIS A 91 47.84 13.79 17.92
C HIS A 91 47.37 14.44 16.61
N TRP A 92 46.49 13.78 15.84
CA TRP A 92 45.67 14.49 14.86
C TRP A 92 44.96 15.58 15.65
N ASN A 93 45.42 16.83 15.51
CA ASN A 93 44.87 17.93 16.28
C ASN A 93 43.40 18.03 15.91
N ARG A 94 42.55 17.79 16.91
CA ARG A 94 41.09 17.94 16.83
C ARG A 94 40.66 19.37 16.43
N ASN A 95 41.61 20.31 16.37
CA ASN A 95 41.46 21.73 16.06
C ASN A 95 42.13 22.12 14.73
N ASP A 96 42.35 21.19 13.80
CA ASP A 96 42.79 21.54 12.45
C ASP A 96 41.63 22.16 11.66
N SER A 97 41.74 23.45 11.34
CA SER A 97 40.70 24.23 10.66
C SER A 97 40.28 23.61 9.31
N ALA A 98 41.20 22.94 8.62
CA ALA A 98 40.88 22.25 7.36
C ALA A 98 40.04 20.98 7.59
N TYR A 99 40.28 20.26 8.70
CA TYR A 99 39.50 19.08 9.08
C TYR A 99 38.10 19.47 9.56
N GLU A 100 37.98 20.54 10.35
CA GLU A 100 36.69 21.10 10.77
C GLU A 100 35.85 21.55 9.57
N ALA A 101 36.44 22.29 8.63
CA ALA A 101 35.76 22.70 7.40
C ALA A 101 35.28 21.51 6.55
N MET A 102 36.08 20.43 6.46
CA MET A 102 35.67 19.20 5.77
C MET A 102 34.47 18.51 6.48
N LEU A 103 34.44 18.54 7.82
CA LEU A 103 33.35 17.97 8.61
C LEU A 103 32.07 18.79 8.44
N GLU A 104 32.19 20.12 8.48
CA GLU A 104 31.09 21.06 8.24
C GLU A 104 30.50 20.88 6.83
N GLU A 105 31.34 20.76 5.81
CA GLU A 105 30.89 20.50 4.43
C GLU A 105 30.12 19.17 4.34
N LYS A 106 30.64 18.11 4.98
CA LYS A 106 29.95 16.81 5.06
C LYS A 106 28.60 16.92 5.75
N ASP A 107 28.52 17.68 6.84
CA ASP A 107 27.30 17.90 7.60
C ASP A 107 26.29 18.74 6.80
N LEU A 108 26.75 19.77 6.07
CA LEU A 108 25.92 20.56 5.17
C LEU A 108 25.34 19.71 4.04
N VAL A 109 26.17 18.89 3.37
CA VAL A 109 25.71 17.96 2.32
C VAL A 109 24.72 16.92 2.90
N ALA A 110 24.98 16.41 4.10
CA ALA A 110 24.07 15.49 4.77
C ALA A 110 22.73 16.16 5.14
N ALA A 111 22.77 17.42 5.61
CA ALA A 111 21.60 18.22 5.91
C ALA A 111 20.78 18.52 4.64
N GLU A 112 21.44 18.87 3.53
CA GLU A 112 20.79 19.11 2.24
C GLU A 112 20.09 17.84 1.73
N ARG A 113 20.76 16.68 1.78
CA ARG A 113 20.16 15.38 1.43
C ARG A 113 18.97 15.04 2.32
N ARG A 114 19.03 15.36 3.62
CA ARG A 114 17.91 15.19 4.55
C ARG A 114 16.75 16.11 4.19
N SER A 115 17.01 17.38 3.95
CA SER A 115 16.02 18.39 3.55
C SER A 115 15.29 17.98 2.26
N LYS A 116 16.05 17.59 1.23
CA LYS A 116 15.50 17.13 -0.05
C LYS A 116 14.61 15.88 0.10
N ARG A 117 15.02 14.91 0.93
CA ARG A 117 14.17 13.73 1.24
C ARG A 117 12.88 14.10 1.95
N ILE A 118 12.94 15.02 2.91
CA ILE A 118 11.76 15.54 3.61
C ILE A 118 10.83 16.22 2.62
N GLN A 119 11.35 17.12 1.78
CA GLN A 119 10.58 17.84 0.78
C GLN A 119 9.83 16.89 -0.17
N VAL A 120 10.53 15.94 -0.80
CA VAL A 120 9.92 14.96 -1.72
C VAL A 120 8.84 14.13 -1.01
N THR A 121 9.05 13.80 0.27
CA THR A 121 8.05 13.07 1.05
C THR A 121 6.83 13.93 1.35
N CYS A 122 7.02 15.19 1.76
CA CYS A 122 5.94 16.14 1.99
C CYS A 122 5.13 16.38 0.72
N GLU A 123 5.77 16.55 -0.44
CA GLU A 123 5.10 16.69 -1.74
C GLU A 123 4.24 15.46 -2.05
N LYS A 124 4.77 14.23 -1.87
CA LYS A 124 3.99 12.99 -2.04
C LYS A 124 2.77 12.94 -1.12
N VAL A 125 2.92 13.33 0.14
CA VAL A 125 1.82 13.33 1.12
C VAL A 125 0.78 14.38 0.75
N PHE A 126 1.20 15.61 0.40
CA PHE A 126 0.33 16.69 -0.03
C PHE A 126 -0.49 16.31 -1.27
N ASP A 127 0.16 15.67 -2.23
CA ASP A 127 -0.47 15.16 -3.44
C ASP A 127 -1.56 14.13 -3.15
N LEU A 128 -1.31 13.21 -2.20
CA LEU A 128 -2.31 12.24 -1.75
C LEU A 128 -3.49 12.93 -1.06
N PHE A 129 -3.24 13.89 -0.17
CA PHE A 129 -4.31 14.68 0.45
C PHE A 129 -5.14 15.44 -0.57
N THR A 130 -4.49 16.06 -1.57
CA THR A 130 -5.17 16.77 -2.66
C THR A 130 -6.06 15.83 -3.46
N LEU A 131 -5.58 14.61 -3.76
CA LEU A 131 -6.37 13.56 -4.41
C LEU A 131 -7.60 13.19 -3.58
N LEU A 132 -7.44 12.95 -2.27
CA LEU A 132 -8.54 12.58 -1.38
C LEU A 132 -9.58 13.70 -1.24
N LEU A 133 -9.15 14.94 -1.04
CA LEU A 133 -10.04 16.10 -0.97
C LEU A 133 -10.81 16.29 -2.28
N ARG A 134 -10.13 16.15 -3.41
CA ARG A 134 -10.75 16.24 -4.73
C ARG A 134 -11.78 15.12 -4.94
N ALA A 135 -11.46 13.89 -4.56
CA ALA A 135 -12.38 12.75 -4.65
C ALA A 135 -13.62 12.95 -3.76
N LYS A 136 -13.44 13.47 -2.55
CA LYS A 136 -14.51 13.84 -1.63
C LYS A 136 -15.44 14.89 -2.25
N LEU A 137 -14.89 15.94 -2.85
CA LEU A 137 -15.69 16.97 -3.55
C LEU A 137 -16.45 16.38 -4.75
N MET A 138 -15.78 15.58 -5.59
CA MET A 138 -16.42 14.89 -6.72
C MET A 138 -17.59 14.00 -6.26
N TRP A 139 -17.40 13.22 -5.21
CA TRP A 139 -18.47 12.40 -4.64
C TRP A 139 -19.63 13.27 -4.14
N LYS A 140 -19.36 14.37 -3.42
CA LYS A 140 -20.42 15.28 -2.94
C LYS A 140 -21.23 15.90 -4.08
N GLU A 141 -20.57 16.34 -5.15
CA GLU A 141 -21.23 16.86 -6.35
C GLU A 141 -22.13 15.81 -7.03
N SER A 142 -21.72 14.54 -7.05
CA SER A 142 -22.57 13.46 -7.59
C SER A 142 -23.90 13.29 -6.84
N GLN A 143 -23.93 13.66 -5.56
CA GLN A 143 -25.11 13.58 -4.70
C GLN A 143 -26.00 14.83 -4.76
N HIS A 144 -25.69 15.80 -5.62
CA HIS A 144 -26.44 17.05 -5.71
C HIS A 144 -27.91 16.79 -6.15
N PRO A 145 -28.93 17.24 -5.40
CA PRO A 145 -30.35 16.96 -5.71
C PRO A 145 -30.79 17.45 -7.09
N LEU A 146 -30.27 18.60 -7.54
CA LEU A 146 -30.59 19.13 -8.87
C LEU A 146 -30.04 18.24 -9.99
N LEU A 147 -28.85 17.64 -9.82
CA LEU A 147 -28.28 16.73 -10.82
C LEU A 147 -29.21 15.53 -11.00
N ARG A 148 -29.63 14.93 -9.89
CA ARG A 148 -30.60 13.82 -9.89
C ARG A 148 -31.91 14.22 -10.55
N LYS A 149 -32.49 15.37 -10.21
CA LYS A 149 -33.73 15.87 -10.83
C LYS A 149 -33.59 16.01 -12.34
N LEU A 150 -32.50 16.61 -12.81
CA LEU A 150 -32.28 16.80 -14.25
C LEU A 150 -32.11 15.45 -14.99
N LEU A 151 -31.37 14.51 -14.41
CA LEU A 151 -31.20 13.17 -14.98
C LEU A 151 -32.55 12.43 -15.11
N LEU A 152 -33.41 12.52 -14.10
CA LEU A 152 -34.71 11.83 -14.09
C LEU A 152 -35.70 12.36 -15.14
N VAL A 153 -35.52 13.60 -15.60
CA VAL A 153 -36.45 14.26 -16.55
C VAL A 153 -36.02 14.07 -18.01
N ILE A 154 -34.84 13.49 -18.27
CA ILE A 154 -34.39 13.19 -19.63
C ILE A 154 -35.37 12.25 -20.32
N ARG A 155 -35.83 12.65 -21.51
CA ARG A 155 -36.73 11.89 -22.36
C ARG A 155 -36.04 11.43 -23.64
N ARG A 156 -36.37 10.22 -24.09
CA ARG A 156 -36.06 9.75 -25.44
C ARG A 156 -37.32 9.45 -26.24
N THR A 157 -37.22 9.61 -27.55
CA THR A 157 -38.29 9.20 -28.48
C THR A 157 -38.38 7.68 -28.53
N GLY A 158 -39.48 7.07 -28.06
CA GLY A 158 -39.66 5.61 -28.13
C GLY A 158 -39.73 5.07 -29.57
N GLU A 159 -39.51 3.77 -29.73
CA GLU A 159 -39.78 3.06 -30.98
C GLU A 159 -41.29 3.16 -31.34
N PRO A 160 -41.64 3.30 -32.62
CA PRO A 160 -43.04 3.42 -33.01
C PRO A 160 -43.79 2.10 -32.78
N LEU A 161 -44.60 2.03 -31.72
CA LEU A 161 -45.65 1.01 -31.60
C LEU A 161 -46.82 1.34 -32.56
N GLY A 162 -46.67 0.95 -33.83
CA GLY A 162 -47.73 1.03 -34.84
C GLY A 162 -48.15 2.45 -35.28
N LYS A 163 -49.32 2.56 -35.94
CA LYS A 163 -49.92 3.83 -36.41
C LYS A 163 -50.42 4.67 -35.22
N GLY A 164 -49.52 5.17 -34.39
CA GLY A 164 -49.81 6.00 -33.23
C GLY A 164 -48.63 6.91 -32.86
N LYS A 165 -48.90 8.04 -32.19
CA LYS A 165 -47.90 9.03 -31.78
C LYS A 165 -46.73 8.36 -31.03
N LYS A 166 -45.49 8.72 -31.40
CA LYS A 166 -44.28 8.30 -30.67
C LYS A 166 -44.41 8.67 -29.19
N GLN A 167 -44.41 7.68 -28.31
CA GLN A 167 -44.42 7.91 -26.87
C GLN A 167 -42.99 8.24 -26.41
N SER A 168 -42.83 9.30 -25.61
CA SER A 168 -41.53 9.65 -25.04
C SER A 168 -41.36 8.93 -23.71
N GLU A 169 -40.28 8.16 -23.57
CA GLU A 169 -39.96 7.41 -22.35
C GLU A 169 -38.90 8.14 -21.51
N PHE A 170 -39.00 8.02 -20.19
CA PHE A 170 -38.06 8.65 -19.27
C PHE A 170 -36.92 7.68 -18.99
N VAL A 171 -35.85 7.78 -19.79
CA VAL A 171 -34.74 6.82 -19.86
C VAL A 171 -34.24 6.38 -18.48
N PHE A 172 -33.92 7.36 -17.62
CA PHE A 172 -33.37 7.06 -16.30
C PHE A 172 -34.45 6.77 -15.25
N PHE A 173 -35.63 7.36 -15.36
CA PHE A 173 -36.73 7.08 -14.42
C PHE A 173 -37.18 5.62 -14.53
N ASP A 174 -37.39 5.12 -15.74
CA ASP A 174 -37.85 3.76 -16.01
C ASP A 174 -36.76 2.73 -15.65
N ALA A 175 -35.49 3.06 -15.91
CA ALA A 175 -34.35 2.27 -15.47
C ALA A 175 -34.26 2.14 -13.94
N LEU A 176 -34.43 3.25 -13.20
CA LEU A 176 -34.40 3.23 -11.74
C LEU A 176 -35.60 2.49 -11.15
N ARG A 177 -36.78 2.57 -11.77
CA ARG A 177 -37.95 1.79 -11.36
C ARG A 177 -37.65 0.29 -11.45
N SER A 178 -37.13 -0.15 -12.60
CA SER A 178 -36.72 -1.54 -12.84
C SER A 178 -35.66 -2.01 -11.83
N CYS A 179 -34.67 -1.16 -11.53
CA CYS A 179 -33.66 -1.46 -10.52
C CYS A 179 -34.25 -1.62 -9.12
N LYS A 180 -35.17 -0.74 -8.71
CA LYS A 180 -35.83 -0.82 -7.41
C LYS A 180 -36.67 -2.08 -7.26
N ASP A 181 -37.31 -2.53 -8.34
CA ASP A 181 -38.10 -3.75 -8.31
C ASP A 181 -37.20 -4.99 -8.16
N LEU A 182 -36.05 -5.04 -8.85
CA LEU A 182 -35.04 -6.10 -8.66
C LEU A 182 -34.45 -6.15 -7.25
N LEU A 183 -34.26 -4.99 -6.60
CA LEU A 183 -33.66 -4.93 -5.26
C LEU A 183 -34.64 -5.29 -4.13
N LYS A 184 -35.95 -5.39 -4.41
CA LYS A 184 -36.94 -5.86 -3.44
C LYS A 184 -36.97 -7.38 -3.33
N GLU A 185 -36.49 -8.09 -4.34
CA GLU A 185 -36.50 -9.55 -4.35
C GLU A 185 -35.55 -10.07 -3.25
N PRO A 186 -36.03 -10.89 -2.30
CA PRO A 186 -35.18 -11.47 -1.28
C PRO A 186 -34.25 -12.50 -1.92
N THR A 187 -32.95 -12.29 -1.79
CA THR A 187 -31.93 -13.23 -2.30
C THR A 187 -31.08 -13.76 -1.14
N GLU A 188 -30.79 -15.06 -1.17
CA GLU A 188 -29.88 -15.69 -0.21
C GLU A 188 -28.43 -15.18 -0.37
N PRO A 189 -27.74 -14.85 0.72
CA PRO A 189 -26.37 -14.35 0.65
C PRO A 189 -25.37 -15.47 0.29
N LYS A 190 -24.62 -15.27 -0.80
CA LYS A 190 -23.48 -16.09 -1.22
C LYS A 190 -22.20 -15.31 -1.00
N LEU A 191 -21.70 -15.37 0.23
CA LEU A 191 -20.56 -14.58 0.67
C LEU A 191 -19.27 -14.91 -0.08
N THR A 192 -18.48 -13.89 -0.40
CA THR A 192 -17.15 -14.08 -0.98
C THR A 192 -16.22 -12.93 -0.62
N LEU A 193 -14.92 -13.24 -0.54
CA LEU A 193 -13.85 -12.24 -0.44
C LEU A 193 -13.19 -11.98 -1.80
N ALA A 194 -13.57 -12.68 -2.87
CA ALA A 194 -12.98 -12.47 -4.17
C ALA A 194 -13.42 -11.11 -4.75
N PRO A 195 -12.49 -10.31 -5.30
CA PRO A 195 -12.83 -9.08 -5.99
C PRO A 195 -13.70 -9.42 -7.21
N SER A 196 -14.66 -8.56 -7.52
CA SER A 196 -15.59 -8.80 -8.61
C SER A 196 -15.83 -7.55 -9.42
N TRP A 197 -16.02 -7.76 -10.72
CA TRP A 197 -16.15 -6.70 -11.70
C TRP A 197 -17.45 -6.87 -12.46
N VAL A 198 -18.16 -5.78 -12.65
CA VAL A 198 -19.29 -5.68 -13.59
C VAL A 198 -18.94 -4.63 -14.62
N THR A 199 -18.94 -5.03 -15.88
CA THR A 199 -18.70 -4.12 -17.01
C THR A 199 -19.97 -4.03 -17.86
N PHE A 200 -19.95 -3.13 -18.84
CA PHE A 200 -21.05 -2.99 -19.78
C PHE A 200 -21.36 -4.31 -20.52
N ASP A 201 -20.32 -5.04 -20.94
CA ASP A 201 -20.47 -6.26 -21.75
C ASP A 201 -20.63 -7.55 -20.92
N LYS A 202 -20.14 -7.55 -19.67
CA LYS A 202 -20.02 -8.78 -18.88
C LYS A 202 -20.49 -8.58 -17.44
N ASP A 203 -21.43 -9.44 -17.04
CA ASP A 203 -21.82 -9.63 -15.65
C ASP A 203 -21.46 -11.06 -15.20
N PRO A 204 -20.30 -11.25 -14.54
CA PRO A 204 -19.90 -12.53 -13.97
C PRO A 204 -20.58 -12.82 -12.62
N VAL A 205 -21.17 -11.82 -11.97
CA VAL A 205 -21.73 -11.94 -10.62
C VAL A 205 -23.15 -12.50 -10.66
N LYS A 206 -23.96 -12.07 -11.64
CA LYS A 206 -25.32 -12.58 -11.93
C LYS A 206 -26.28 -12.51 -10.73
N ASN A 207 -26.16 -11.50 -9.90
CA ASN A 207 -26.98 -11.29 -8.71
C ASN A 207 -27.92 -10.09 -8.88
N SER A 208 -28.83 -9.85 -7.93
CA SER A 208 -29.82 -8.76 -8.08
C SER A 208 -29.13 -7.40 -8.13
N THR A 209 -28.09 -7.22 -7.30
CA THR A 209 -27.23 -6.04 -7.31
C THR A 209 -26.55 -5.80 -8.67
N SER A 210 -25.97 -6.83 -9.29
CA SER A 210 -25.21 -6.73 -10.54
C SER A 210 -26.11 -6.51 -11.75
N LYS A 211 -27.31 -7.09 -11.74
CA LYS A 211 -28.36 -6.80 -12.73
C LYS A 211 -28.76 -5.32 -12.67
N ALA A 212 -28.98 -4.78 -11.47
CA ALA A 212 -29.29 -3.35 -11.29
C ALA A 212 -28.15 -2.44 -11.79
N ILE A 213 -26.89 -2.79 -11.48
CA ILE A 213 -25.71 -2.10 -12.03
C ILE A 213 -25.73 -2.14 -13.56
N GLY A 214 -26.00 -3.31 -14.16
CA GLY A 214 -26.06 -3.50 -15.60
C GLY A 214 -27.13 -2.63 -16.28
N ILE A 215 -28.31 -2.47 -15.67
CA ILE A 215 -29.36 -1.57 -16.16
C ILE A 215 -28.86 -0.12 -16.19
N ILE A 216 -28.28 0.36 -15.09
CA ILE A 216 -27.74 1.72 -15.00
C ILE A 216 -26.63 1.95 -16.04
N LEU A 217 -25.69 1.00 -16.18
CA LEU A 217 -24.62 1.07 -17.18
C LEU A 217 -25.15 1.17 -18.60
N LYS A 218 -26.16 0.36 -18.93
CA LYS A 218 -26.80 0.37 -20.24
C LYS A 218 -27.47 1.69 -20.53
N SER A 219 -28.25 2.22 -19.59
CA SER A 219 -28.91 3.53 -19.73
C SER A 219 -27.90 4.67 -19.92
N ILE A 220 -26.82 4.70 -19.13
CA ILE A 220 -25.78 5.74 -19.24
C ILE A 220 -25.09 5.69 -20.61
N ASN A 221 -24.63 4.51 -21.05
CA ASN A 221 -23.90 4.38 -22.33
C ASN A 221 -24.82 4.43 -23.57
N ALA A 222 -26.14 4.36 -23.36
CA ALA A 222 -27.13 4.65 -24.37
C ALA A 222 -27.29 6.16 -24.57
N THR A 223 -27.29 6.95 -23.49
CA THR A 223 -27.51 8.42 -23.51
C THR A 223 -26.25 9.25 -23.72
N PHE A 224 -25.11 8.83 -23.16
CA PHE A 224 -23.87 9.59 -23.18
C PHE A 224 -22.78 8.88 -23.98
N GLU A 225 -21.88 9.66 -24.57
CA GLU A 225 -20.66 9.15 -25.19
C GLU A 225 -19.44 9.99 -24.84
N LEU A 226 -18.26 9.35 -24.85
CA LEU A 226 -17.01 10.02 -24.54
C LEU A 226 -16.56 10.78 -25.79
N LYS A 227 -16.33 12.09 -25.65
CA LYS A 227 -15.80 12.93 -26.70
C LYS A 227 -14.46 12.35 -27.17
N LYS A 228 -14.32 12.11 -28.48
CA LYS A 228 -13.05 11.68 -29.08
C LYS A 228 -12.19 12.91 -29.31
N SER A 229 -10.93 12.90 -28.84
CA SER A 229 -9.97 13.95 -29.18
C SER A 229 -9.65 13.89 -30.67
N GLU A 230 -9.54 15.05 -31.32
CA GLU A 230 -9.18 15.16 -32.74
C GLU A 230 -7.73 14.73 -32.99
N ASP A 231 -6.89 14.78 -31.96
CA ASP A 231 -5.54 14.21 -31.97
C ASP A 231 -5.58 12.74 -31.53
N ASP A 232 -5.26 11.83 -32.46
CA ASP A 232 -5.17 10.36 -32.32
C ASP A 232 -4.16 9.87 -31.24
N ALA A 233 -3.56 10.79 -30.48
CA ALA A 233 -2.69 10.50 -29.36
C ALA A 233 -3.53 10.11 -28.13
N THR A 234 -4.06 8.88 -28.13
CA THR A 234 -4.69 8.16 -27.00
C THR A 234 -4.67 8.95 -25.69
N GLU A 235 -5.65 9.84 -25.48
CA GLU A 235 -5.70 10.69 -24.30
C GLU A 235 -5.71 9.81 -23.05
N ASP A 236 -4.64 9.88 -22.26
CA ASP A 236 -4.54 9.10 -21.04
C ASP A 236 -5.27 9.82 -19.91
N TYR A 237 -6.52 9.43 -19.66
CA TYR A 237 -7.33 9.90 -18.53
C TYR A 237 -6.82 9.38 -17.17
N ALA A 238 -5.54 9.02 -17.04
CA ALA A 238 -4.93 8.59 -15.80
C ALA A 238 -4.42 9.77 -14.94
N ASN A 239 -4.41 10.98 -15.48
CA ASN A 239 -4.04 12.17 -14.73
C ASN A 239 -5.18 12.60 -13.78
N CYS A 240 -5.02 12.27 -12.49
CA CYS A 240 -5.98 12.63 -11.45
C CYS A 240 -6.10 14.15 -11.18
N LEU A 241 -5.18 14.96 -11.70
CA LEU A 241 -5.17 16.42 -11.59
C LEU A 241 -5.81 17.13 -12.79
N CYS A 242 -6.38 16.41 -13.77
CA CYS A 242 -7.00 17.02 -14.95
C CYS A 242 -8.02 18.12 -14.58
N PRO A 243 -8.09 19.28 -15.27
CA PRO A 243 -9.10 20.28 -14.95
C PRO A 243 -10.51 19.76 -15.31
N LEU A 244 -11.48 19.94 -14.41
CA LEU A 244 -12.90 19.67 -14.68
C LEU A 244 -13.64 20.98 -14.92
N GLU A 245 -14.47 21.03 -15.95
CA GLU A 245 -15.26 22.20 -16.27
C GLU A 245 -16.38 22.42 -15.25
N LYS A 246 -16.37 23.60 -14.61
CA LYS A 246 -17.37 23.96 -13.63
C LYS A 246 -18.76 24.03 -14.28
N GLY A 247 -19.71 23.27 -13.73
CA GLY A 247 -21.11 23.31 -14.12
C GLY A 247 -21.43 22.68 -15.48
N LEU A 248 -20.48 21.98 -16.12
CA LEU A 248 -20.69 21.35 -17.44
C LEU A 248 -21.91 20.42 -17.46
N LEU A 249 -22.00 19.50 -16.50
CA LEU A 249 -23.14 18.57 -16.39
C LEU A 249 -24.48 19.33 -16.31
N PHE A 250 -24.57 20.36 -15.47
CA PHE A 250 -25.81 21.12 -15.33
C PHE A 250 -26.18 21.85 -16.62
N ARG A 251 -25.20 22.40 -17.34
CA ARG A 251 -25.41 23.10 -18.61
C ARG A 251 -25.91 22.15 -19.70
N LEU A 252 -25.23 21.01 -19.87
CA LEU A 252 -25.61 19.97 -20.82
C LEU A 252 -27.02 19.44 -20.52
N LEU A 253 -27.27 19.04 -19.27
CA LEU A 253 -28.54 18.42 -18.88
C LEU A 253 -29.71 19.42 -18.95
N ARG A 254 -29.52 20.70 -18.64
CA ARG A 254 -30.59 21.72 -18.79
C ARG A 254 -31.01 21.87 -20.25
N GLY A 255 -30.06 21.93 -21.18
CA GLY A 255 -30.36 21.99 -22.61
C GLY A 255 -31.15 20.77 -23.10
N SER A 256 -30.85 19.58 -22.57
CA SER A 256 -31.53 18.33 -22.93
C SER A 256 -32.87 18.08 -22.21
N VAL A 257 -33.26 18.91 -21.23
CA VAL A 257 -34.58 18.80 -20.59
C VAL A 257 -35.65 19.48 -21.45
N GLU A 258 -35.28 20.49 -22.21
CA GLU A 258 -36.20 21.25 -23.07
C GLU A 258 -36.50 20.52 -24.39
N THR A 259 -35.63 19.60 -24.80
CA THR A 259 -35.75 18.84 -26.05
C THR A 259 -35.85 17.33 -25.78
N THR A 260 -36.69 16.62 -26.53
CA THR A 260 -36.71 15.15 -26.46
C THR A 260 -35.55 14.62 -27.29
N LEU A 261 -34.62 13.89 -26.66
CA LEU A 261 -33.46 13.34 -27.36
C LEU A 261 -33.92 12.28 -28.37
N PRO A 262 -33.46 12.35 -29.63
CA PRO A 262 -33.58 11.24 -30.58
C PRO A 262 -32.91 9.97 -30.04
N ASN A 263 -33.33 8.80 -30.54
CA ASN A 263 -32.72 7.53 -30.12
C ASN A 263 -31.25 7.39 -30.53
N ASP A 264 -30.86 7.98 -31.65
CA ASP A 264 -29.50 7.87 -32.20
C ASP A 264 -28.54 8.94 -31.66
N GLU A 265 -29.08 10.02 -31.08
CA GLU A 265 -28.27 11.12 -30.56
C GLU A 265 -27.79 10.83 -29.14
N LYS A 266 -26.51 11.12 -28.90
CA LYS A 266 -25.86 10.97 -27.59
C LYS A 266 -25.24 12.29 -27.16
N LEU A 267 -25.24 12.52 -25.86
CA LEU A 267 -24.62 13.67 -25.26
C LEU A 267 -23.12 13.41 -25.04
N GLU A 268 -22.28 14.24 -25.64
CA GLU A 268 -20.84 14.13 -25.49
C GLU A 268 -20.38 14.60 -24.10
N LEU A 269 -19.52 13.79 -23.48
CA LEU A 269 -18.84 14.11 -22.23
C LEU A 269 -17.32 14.13 -22.47
N PRO A 270 -16.59 15.16 -22.02
CA PRO A 270 -15.16 15.29 -22.33
C PRO A 270 -14.25 14.43 -21.45
N HIS A 271 -14.77 13.79 -20.39
CA HIS A 271 -13.95 13.00 -19.47
C HIS A 271 -14.72 11.85 -18.82
N PRO A 272 -14.11 10.67 -18.58
CA PRO A 272 -14.76 9.52 -17.93
C PRO A 272 -15.23 9.77 -16.48
N VAL A 273 -14.71 10.82 -15.82
CA VAL A 273 -15.17 11.25 -14.48
C VAL A 273 -16.68 11.51 -14.49
N TYR A 274 -17.21 12.18 -15.52
CA TYR A 274 -18.62 12.53 -15.58
C TYR A 274 -19.53 11.30 -15.61
N PHE A 275 -19.12 10.22 -16.29
CA PHE A 275 -19.83 8.94 -16.28
C PHE A 275 -19.91 8.36 -14.86
N SER A 276 -18.80 8.43 -14.10
CA SER A 276 -18.77 7.99 -12.70
C SER A 276 -19.66 8.83 -11.80
N LEU A 277 -19.71 10.15 -12.00
CA LEU A 277 -20.59 11.04 -11.23
C LEU A 277 -22.07 10.78 -11.52
N ILE A 278 -22.43 10.60 -12.79
CA ILE A 278 -23.81 10.27 -13.20
C ILE A 278 -24.21 8.91 -12.62
N PHE A 279 -23.33 7.90 -12.73
CA PHE A 279 -23.58 6.58 -12.16
C PHE A 279 -23.81 6.65 -10.65
N LEU A 280 -22.96 7.36 -9.89
CA LEU A 280 -23.13 7.53 -8.44
C LEU A 280 -24.45 8.22 -8.08
N SER A 281 -24.88 9.21 -8.87
CA SER A 281 -26.14 9.91 -8.64
C SER A 281 -27.36 9.00 -8.81
N LEU A 282 -27.34 8.18 -9.87
CA LEU A 282 -28.40 7.22 -10.22
C LEU A 282 -28.42 6.02 -9.26
N ALA A 283 -27.25 5.42 -8.99
CA ALA A 283 -27.15 4.27 -8.08
C ALA A 283 -27.62 4.62 -6.66
N SER A 284 -27.23 5.79 -6.15
CA SER A 284 -27.73 6.33 -4.89
C SER A 284 -29.26 6.57 -4.92
N ALA A 285 -29.85 6.92 -6.06
CA ALA A 285 -31.31 7.06 -6.21
C ALA A 285 -32.06 5.71 -6.16
N CYS A 286 -31.40 4.62 -6.54
CA CYS A 286 -31.90 3.24 -6.35
C CYS A 286 -31.80 2.74 -4.91
N GLY A 287 -31.04 3.41 -4.04
CA GLY A 287 -30.73 2.92 -2.69
C GLY A 287 -29.49 2.02 -2.64
N LEU A 288 -28.66 1.99 -3.69
CA LEU A 288 -27.39 1.27 -3.68
C LEU A 288 -26.34 2.06 -2.89
N SER A 289 -25.57 1.36 -2.04
CA SER A 289 -24.41 1.93 -1.36
C SER A 289 -23.23 1.95 -2.32
N CYS A 290 -22.88 3.14 -2.82
CA CYS A 290 -21.85 3.33 -3.84
C CYS A 290 -20.73 4.27 -3.40
N ARG A 291 -19.50 3.96 -3.81
CA ARG A 291 -18.28 4.72 -3.50
C ARG A 291 -17.54 5.10 -4.77
N LEU A 292 -16.90 6.26 -4.77
CA LEU A 292 -16.03 6.70 -5.86
C LEU A 292 -14.63 6.14 -5.62
N VAL A 293 -14.08 5.41 -6.58
CA VAL A 293 -12.69 4.97 -6.51
C VAL A 293 -11.82 5.89 -7.35
N VAL A 294 -10.76 6.41 -6.75
CA VAL A 294 -9.73 7.20 -7.43
C VAL A 294 -8.39 6.54 -7.27
N SER A 295 -7.59 6.56 -8.33
CA SER A 295 -6.26 6.00 -8.34
C SER A 295 -5.23 7.00 -8.83
N ARG A 296 -3.99 6.87 -8.35
CA ARG A 296 -2.89 7.75 -8.71
C ARG A 296 -1.93 7.03 -9.64
N ARG A 297 -1.81 7.47 -10.89
CA ARG A 297 -0.71 7.01 -11.73
C ARG A 297 0.60 7.61 -11.21
N VAL A 298 1.63 6.78 -11.06
CA VAL A 298 3.00 7.30 -10.92
C VAL A 298 3.63 7.25 -12.30
N GLU A 299 4.04 8.42 -12.79
CA GLU A 299 4.83 8.48 -14.00
C GLU A 299 6.14 7.74 -13.75
N ARG A 300 6.35 6.66 -14.50
CA ARG A 300 7.69 6.11 -14.66
C ARG A 300 8.48 7.18 -15.39
N LYS A 301 9.15 8.08 -14.67
CA LYS A 301 10.35 8.70 -15.20
C LYS A 301 11.21 7.51 -15.60
N ARG A 302 11.36 7.26 -16.91
CA ARG A 302 12.46 6.42 -17.37
C ARG A 302 13.66 7.16 -16.81
N GLU A 303 14.28 6.59 -15.79
CA GLU A 303 15.58 7.07 -15.36
C GLU A 303 16.39 7.15 -16.66
N LEU A 304 16.90 8.35 -16.96
CA LEU A 304 18.05 8.44 -17.84
C LEU A 304 19.01 7.40 -17.27
N ALA A 305 19.33 6.39 -18.08
CA ALA A 305 20.30 5.40 -17.71
C ALA A 305 21.52 6.13 -17.14
N ASP A 306 22.03 5.65 -16.00
CA ASP A 306 23.34 6.06 -15.53
C ASP A 306 24.32 6.03 -16.71
N PRO A 307 25.12 7.09 -16.96
CA PRO A 307 26.09 7.10 -18.06
C PRO A 307 27.15 5.98 -17.97
N PHE A 308 27.22 5.26 -16.85
CA PHE A 308 28.27 4.30 -16.53
C PHE A 308 27.83 2.83 -16.52
N THR A 309 26.68 2.49 -17.10
CA THR A 309 26.35 1.08 -17.37
C THR A 309 25.92 0.85 -18.82
N GLU A 310 26.83 1.13 -19.76
CA GLU A 310 26.85 0.43 -21.04
C GLU A 310 27.28 -1.03 -20.82
N LYS A 311 26.35 -1.86 -20.36
CA LYS A 311 26.44 -3.28 -20.74
C LYS A 311 26.05 -3.35 -22.21
N SER A 312 27.06 -3.53 -23.04
CA SER A 312 26.99 -3.85 -24.46
C SER A 312 25.91 -4.91 -24.73
N VAL A 313 24.71 -4.47 -25.07
CA VAL A 313 23.82 -5.29 -25.90
C VAL A 313 24.49 -5.26 -27.27
N SER A 314 25.18 -6.34 -27.62
CA SER A 314 25.72 -6.55 -28.95
C SER A 314 24.56 -6.60 -29.95
N GLY A 315 24.09 -5.43 -30.38
CA GLY A 315 23.34 -5.29 -31.61
C GLY A 315 24.28 -5.67 -32.74
N LYS A 316 23.97 -6.76 -33.44
CA LYS A 316 24.59 -7.06 -34.74
C LYS A 316 24.35 -5.86 -35.66
N LEU A 317 25.35 -5.00 -35.80
CA LEU A 317 25.48 -4.09 -36.94
C LEU A 317 25.77 -4.96 -38.17
N SER A 318 24.71 -5.43 -38.84
CA SER A 318 24.85 -5.95 -40.20
C SER A 318 24.94 -4.77 -41.15
N ILE A 319 26.06 -4.68 -41.89
CA ILE A 319 26.28 -3.69 -42.94
C ILE A 319 25.41 -3.98 -44.20
N PHE A 320 24.68 -5.11 -44.20
CA PHE A 320 23.68 -5.47 -45.19
C PHE A 320 22.36 -5.81 -44.47
N GLY A 321 21.43 -4.86 -44.39
CA GLY A 321 20.11 -5.09 -43.81
C GLY A 321 19.43 -3.79 -43.39
N ALA A 322 18.28 -3.51 -44.00
CA ALA A 322 17.52 -2.27 -43.85
C ALA A 322 17.29 -1.86 -42.38
N GLY A 323 17.49 -0.56 -42.10
CA GLY A 323 17.21 0.05 -40.80
C GLY A 323 15.77 -0.20 -40.36
N GLY A 324 15.61 -1.03 -39.33
CA GLY A 324 14.34 -1.19 -38.66
C GLY A 324 14.10 0.00 -37.75
N GLU A 325 13.20 0.89 -38.15
CA GLU A 325 12.61 1.87 -37.23
C GLU A 325 12.13 1.17 -35.96
N ILE A 326 12.53 1.69 -34.80
CA ILE A 326 11.94 1.31 -33.52
C ILE A 326 10.48 1.78 -33.55
N LYS A 327 9.58 0.92 -34.02
CA LYS A 327 8.14 1.15 -33.95
C LYS A 327 7.77 1.41 -32.50
N LYS A 328 7.32 2.62 -32.18
CA LYS A 328 6.50 2.88 -30.99
C LYS A 328 5.38 1.84 -31.05
N LYS A 329 5.38 0.91 -30.11
CA LYS A 329 4.36 -0.13 -30.05
C LYS A 329 3.03 0.56 -29.79
N ASP A 330 2.23 0.73 -30.84
CA ASP A 330 0.86 1.23 -30.75
C ASP A 330 0.16 0.48 -29.61
N ARG A 331 -0.23 1.21 -28.57
CA ARG A 331 -1.10 0.65 -27.54
C ARG A 331 -2.46 0.46 -28.21
N LYS A 332 -2.71 -0.72 -28.79
CA LYS A 332 -4.02 -1.16 -29.30
C LYS A 332 -5.08 -1.34 -28.19
N GLY A 333 -5.00 -0.57 -27.10
CA GLY A 333 -5.87 -0.66 -25.94
C GLY A 333 -6.61 0.64 -25.70
N LEU A 334 -7.82 0.56 -25.15
CA LEU A 334 -8.60 1.72 -24.72
C LEU A 334 -7.79 2.58 -23.73
N PRO A 335 -8.01 3.90 -23.69
CA PRO A 335 -7.36 4.80 -22.73
C PRO A 335 -7.68 4.37 -21.29
N MET A 336 -6.77 4.67 -20.35
CA MET A 336 -6.97 4.34 -18.93
C MET A 336 -7.60 5.52 -18.19
N SER A 337 -8.54 5.25 -17.29
CA SER A 337 -9.15 6.23 -16.40
C SER A 337 -8.65 6.04 -14.98
N PHE A 338 -8.31 7.15 -14.33
CA PHE A 338 -7.95 7.16 -12.91
C PHE A 338 -9.14 6.93 -11.97
N VAL A 339 -10.38 6.95 -12.47
CA VAL A 339 -11.59 6.95 -11.65
C VAL A 339 -12.58 5.89 -12.10
N TRP A 340 -13.27 5.27 -11.14
CA TRP A 340 -14.37 4.34 -11.36
C TRP A 340 -15.23 4.24 -10.10
N VAL A 341 -16.14 3.26 -10.02
CA VAL A 341 -17.12 3.15 -8.93
C VAL A 341 -17.07 1.79 -8.27
N GLU A 342 -17.37 1.74 -6.97
CA GLU A 342 -17.66 0.53 -6.22
C GLU A 342 -19.09 0.52 -5.72
N VAL A 343 -19.77 -0.62 -5.79
CA VAL A 343 -21.12 -0.80 -5.28
C VAL A 343 -21.14 -1.97 -4.31
N TRP A 344 -21.66 -1.75 -3.11
CA TRP A 344 -21.81 -2.80 -2.13
C TRP A 344 -22.92 -3.77 -2.54
N SER A 345 -22.62 -5.06 -2.49
CA SER A 345 -23.62 -6.12 -2.63
C SER A 345 -23.79 -6.84 -1.30
N SER A 346 -24.98 -6.70 -0.70
CA SER A 346 -25.37 -7.42 0.52
C SER A 346 -25.30 -8.94 0.32
N GLU A 347 -25.71 -9.40 -0.87
CA GLU A 347 -25.71 -10.81 -1.26
C GLU A 347 -24.31 -11.43 -1.22
N ARG A 348 -23.26 -10.68 -1.60
CA ARG A 348 -21.88 -11.16 -1.56
C ARG A 348 -21.11 -10.77 -0.31
N GLY A 349 -21.60 -9.77 0.41
CA GLY A 349 -20.86 -9.16 1.51
C GLY A 349 -19.54 -8.50 1.08
N CYS A 350 -19.45 -8.04 -0.16
CA CYS A 350 -18.27 -7.37 -0.70
C CYS A 350 -18.65 -6.25 -1.69
N PHE A 351 -17.69 -5.40 -2.02
CA PHE A 351 -17.84 -4.41 -3.09
C PHE A 351 -17.65 -5.04 -4.47
N ILE A 352 -18.48 -4.59 -5.41
CA ILE A 352 -18.38 -4.87 -6.84
C ILE A 352 -17.76 -3.64 -7.50
N SER A 353 -16.65 -3.82 -8.20
CA SER A 353 -16.01 -2.77 -9.01
C SER A 353 -16.78 -2.60 -10.32
N VAL A 354 -17.06 -1.35 -10.68
CA VAL A 354 -17.85 -0.97 -11.84
C VAL A 354 -17.10 0.10 -12.61
N ASN A 355 -16.98 -0.10 -13.93
CA ASN A 355 -16.49 0.94 -14.84
C ASN A 355 -17.66 1.53 -15.64
N PRO A 356 -18.11 2.77 -15.33
CA PRO A 356 -19.26 3.37 -15.99
C PRO A 356 -19.07 3.72 -17.46
N CYS A 357 -17.83 3.95 -17.91
CA CYS A 357 -17.53 4.35 -19.28
C CYS A 357 -16.93 3.18 -20.07
N LYS A 358 -17.64 2.72 -21.11
CA LYS A 358 -17.17 1.61 -21.96
C LYS A 358 -15.97 1.97 -22.85
N SER A 359 -15.74 3.26 -23.08
CA SER A 359 -14.68 3.76 -23.97
C SER A 359 -13.32 3.91 -23.28
N CYS A 360 -13.20 3.57 -22.00
CA CYS A 360 -11.94 3.56 -21.27
C CYS A 360 -11.82 2.32 -20.38
N THR A 361 -10.60 1.98 -19.99
CA THR A 361 -10.29 0.95 -18.99
C THR A 361 -9.93 1.59 -17.66
N THR A 362 -10.06 0.88 -16.54
CA THR A 362 -9.64 1.39 -15.24
C THR A 362 -8.13 1.30 -15.08
N LEU A 363 -7.53 2.27 -14.37
CA LEU A 363 -6.11 2.24 -14.05
C LEU A 363 -5.79 1.07 -13.10
N TRP A 364 -5.15 0.03 -13.65
CA TRP A 364 -4.71 -1.14 -12.90
C TRP A 364 -3.23 -1.04 -12.48
N GLY A 365 -2.89 -1.57 -11.31
CA GLY A 365 -1.51 -1.68 -10.84
C GLY A 365 -0.89 -0.37 -10.33
N SER A 366 -1.72 0.60 -10.00
CA SER A 366 -1.25 1.82 -9.33
C SER A 366 -0.84 1.53 -7.87
N PRO A 367 0.17 2.25 -7.32
CA PRO A 367 0.55 2.15 -5.92
C PRO A 367 -0.48 2.71 -4.94
N TYR A 368 -1.47 3.47 -5.42
CA TYR A 368 -2.54 4.05 -4.60
C TYR A 368 -3.88 3.98 -5.34
N ALA A 369 -4.85 3.31 -4.72
CA ALA A 369 -6.25 3.37 -5.07
C ALA A 369 -7.09 3.58 -3.80
N PHE A 370 -7.93 4.61 -3.79
CA PHE A 370 -8.75 4.99 -2.65
C PHE A 370 -10.23 4.90 -3.00
N SER A 371 -11.01 4.25 -2.16
CA SER A 371 -12.46 4.22 -2.23
C SER A 371 -13.04 5.26 -1.29
N VAL A 372 -13.81 6.20 -1.85
CA VAL A 372 -14.30 7.40 -1.15
C VAL A 372 -15.83 7.38 -1.12
N ASN A 373 -16.38 7.47 0.08
CA ASN A 373 -17.81 7.60 0.36
C ASN A 373 -18.06 8.88 1.15
N GLY A 374 -17.97 10.00 0.45
CA GLY A 374 -18.08 11.34 1.03
C GLY A 374 -16.99 11.64 2.06
N ASP A 375 -17.35 11.48 3.33
CA ASP A 375 -16.50 11.79 4.47
C ASP A 375 -15.60 10.62 4.90
N THR A 376 -15.84 9.42 4.37
CA THR A 376 -15.04 8.22 4.68
C THR A 376 -14.21 7.76 3.48
N VAL A 377 -12.99 7.32 3.74
CA VAL A 377 -12.02 6.83 2.77
C VAL A 377 -11.48 5.46 3.23
N ALA A 378 -11.26 4.57 2.28
CA ALA A 378 -10.55 3.31 2.47
C ALA A 378 -9.43 3.16 1.43
N ASP A 379 -8.27 2.64 1.84
CA ASP A 379 -7.24 2.20 0.90
C ASP A 379 -7.63 0.83 0.33
N VAL A 380 -7.96 0.83 -0.96
CA VAL A 380 -8.40 -0.35 -1.71
C VAL A 380 -7.35 -0.77 -2.73
N THR A 381 -6.11 -0.27 -2.63
CA THR A 381 -4.99 -0.63 -3.51
C THR A 381 -4.85 -2.14 -3.73
N PRO A 382 -4.95 -3.01 -2.70
CA PRO A 382 -4.86 -4.46 -2.86
C PRO A 382 -5.91 -5.07 -3.80
N ARG A 383 -7.06 -4.40 -4.00
CA ARG A 383 -8.14 -4.84 -4.91
C ARG A 383 -7.78 -4.62 -6.39
N TYR A 384 -6.89 -3.68 -6.68
CA TYR A 384 -6.59 -3.18 -8.03
C TYR A 384 -5.13 -3.41 -8.45
N ILE A 385 -4.42 -4.27 -7.73
CA ILE A 385 -3.04 -4.65 -8.03
C ILE A 385 -2.89 -6.16 -7.93
N SER A 386 -2.18 -6.76 -8.89
CA SER A 386 -2.01 -8.22 -8.96
C SER A 386 -1.03 -8.75 -7.93
N LYS A 387 -0.01 -7.95 -7.59
CA LYS A 387 1.00 -8.26 -6.58
C LYS A 387 1.15 -7.01 -5.71
N TYR A 388 0.70 -7.06 -4.48
CA TYR A 388 0.71 -5.89 -3.62
C TYR A 388 2.14 -5.39 -3.36
N SER A 389 3.13 -6.28 -3.33
CA SER A 389 4.55 -5.92 -3.28
C SER A 389 5.00 -4.94 -4.37
N SER A 390 4.43 -5.03 -5.57
CA SER A 390 4.79 -4.16 -6.69
C SER A 390 4.39 -2.69 -6.49
N ALA A 391 3.47 -2.39 -5.57
CA ALA A 391 3.14 -1.02 -5.19
C ALA A 391 4.34 -0.28 -4.56
N TYR A 392 5.28 -1.01 -3.95
CA TYR A 392 6.45 -0.46 -3.26
C TYR A 392 7.68 -0.32 -4.17
N HIS A 393 7.64 -0.86 -5.39
CA HIS A 393 8.75 -0.72 -6.34
C HIS A 393 9.07 0.76 -6.58
N TYR A 394 10.37 1.06 -6.67
CA TYR A 394 10.89 2.42 -6.89
C TYR A 394 10.42 3.46 -5.85
N ASN A 395 10.11 3.03 -4.62
CA ASN A 395 9.64 3.91 -3.54
C ASN A 395 8.40 4.75 -3.93
N HIS A 396 7.53 4.18 -4.77
CA HIS A 396 6.31 4.84 -5.19
C HIS A 396 5.27 4.92 -4.06
N ARG A 397 5.17 3.85 -3.26
CA ARG A 397 4.32 3.79 -2.06
C ARG A 397 5.08 4.25 -0.82
N LEU A 398 4.42 5.00 0.07
CA LEU A 398 4.97 5.40 1.36
C LEU A 398 5.21 4.16 2.24
N GLY A 399 6.30 4.18 3.00
CA GLY A 399 6.66 3.09 3.91
C GLY A 399 5.93 3.15 5.25
N ARG A 400 6.59 2.63 6.29
CA ARG A 400 6.07 2.61 7.67
C ARG A 400 5.93 4.04 8.24
N ALA A 401 4.90 4.26 9.05
CA ALA A 401 4.65 5.55 9.69
C ALA A 401 5.83 6.00 10.58
N SER A 402 6.49 5.04 11.27
CA SER A 402 7.67 5.28 12.11
C SER A 402 8.88 5.85 11.36
N GLN A 403 9.07 5.51 10.07
CA GLN A 403 10.13 6.09 9.24
C GLN A 403 9.85 7.56 8.89
N LEU A 404 8.59 7.96 8.98
CA LEU A 404 8.10 9.31 8.69
C LEU A 404 7.67 10.05 9.96
N SER A 405 8.24 9.69 11.11
CA SER A 405 7.86 10.26 12.41
C SER A 405 7.95 11.79 12.45
N PHE A 406 8.80 12.41 11.63
CA PHE A 406 8.92 13.86 11.52
C PHE A 406 7.66 14.55 10.94
N LEU A 407 6.79 13.81 10.25
CA LEU A 407 5.51 14.33 9.74
C LEU A 407 4.43 14.37 10.83
N TRP A 408 4.55 13.55 11.86
CA TRP A 408 3.48 13.29 12.81
C TRP A 408 3.78 13.95 14.15
N ARG A 409 2.82 14.69 14.70
CA ARG A 409 2.94 15.24 16.06
C ARG A 409 2.38 14.30 17.14
N ASN A 410 1.27 13.62 16.83
CA ASN A 410 0.45 12.89 17.81
C ASN A 410 0.42 11.37 17.59
N ILE A 411 1.42 10.82 16.91
CA ILE A 411 1.52 9.39 16.63
C ILE A 411 2.66 8.81 17.45
N ALA A 412 2.44 7.62 18.00
CA ALA A 412 3.48 6.90 18.70
C ALA A 412 4.67 6.67 17.75
N TRP A 413 5.88 6.91 18.22
CA TRP A 413 7.10 6.80 17.41
C TRP A 413 7.32 5.37 16.88
N ASP A 414 6.72 4.36 17.53
CA ASP A 414 6.80 2.93 17.24
C ASP A 414 5.56 2.37 16.53
N ASP A 415 4.70 3.21 15.97
CA ASP A 415 3.53 2.75 15.22
C ASP A 415 3.97 1.86 14.02
N PRO A 416 3.52 0.58 13.97
CA PRO A 416 3.94 -0.38 12.95
C PRO A 416 3.17 -0.22 11.64
N ARG A 417 2.12 0.62 11.61
CA ARG A 417 1.25 0.78 10.44
C ARG A 417 1.97 1.46 9.27
N GLU A 418 1.40 1.30 8.09
CA GLU A 418 1.85 2.07 6.93
C GLU A 418 1.49 3.55 7.11
N ALA A 419 2.32 4.45 6.58
CA ALA A 419 2.04 5.88 6.61
C ALA A 419 0.69 6.23 5.96
N ILE A 420 0.26 5.44 4.97
CA ILE A 420 -1.03 5.66 4.31
C ILE A 420 -2.22 5.28 5.19
N ASP A 421 -2.12 4.23 6.01
CA ASP A 421 -3.18 3.88 6.97
C ASP A 421 -3.40 5.03 7.95
N VAL A 422 -2.31 5.64 8.40
CA VAL A 422 -2.33 6.86 9.24
C VAL A 422 -3.00 8.04 8.54
N ILE A 423 -2.67 8.28 7.26
CA ILE A 423 -3.26 9.37 6.47
C ILE A 423 -4.77 9.17 6.31
N VAL A 424 -5.20 7.94 5.97
CA VAL A 424 -6.61 7.58 5.79
C VAL A 424 -7.37 7.70 7.11
N ASP A 425 -6.81 7.18 8.22
CA ASP A 425 -7.40 7.33 9.55
C ASP A 425 -7.54 8.79 9.96
N SER A 426 -6.53 9.61 9.67
CA SER A 426 -6.56 11.04 9.97
C SER A 426 -7.64 11.76 9.16
N PHE A 427 -7.77 11.43 7.87
CA PHE A 427 -8.82 11.97 7.01
C PHE A 427 -10.23 11.59 7.50
N ASN A 428 -10.40 10.33 7.92
CA ASN A 428 -11.66 9.82 8.46
C ASN A 428 -12.00 10.49 9.80
N LYS A 429 -11.03 10.65 10.72
CA LYS A 429 -11.22 11.33 12.02
C LYS A 429 -11.64 12.79 11.86
N LEU A 430 -11.07 13.51 10.90
CA LEU A 430 -11.45 14.90 10.60
C LEU A 430 -12.89 15.02 10.09
N SER A 431 -13.45 13.94 9.55
CA SER A 431 -14.75 13.97 8.89
C SER A 431 -15.88 13.37 9.74
N ILE A 432 -15.56 12.50 10.71
CA ILE A 432 -16.53 11.91 11.65
C ILE A 432 -16.81 12.91 12.77
N LYS A 433 -18.08 13.31 12.94
CA LYS A 433 -18.50 14.09 14.10
C LYS A 433 -18.53 13.18 15.34
N PRO A 434 -18.13 13.67 16.53
CA PRO A 434 -18.02 12.85 17.75
C PRO A 434 -19.35 12.21 18.22
N ASP A 435 -20.49 12.65 17.70
CA ASP A 435 -21.84 12.17 18.06
C ASP A 435 -22.40 11.14 17.06
N ASP A 436 -21.65 10.80 16.00
CA ASP A 436 -22.13 9.97 14.89
C ASP A 436 -21.87 8.49 15.17
N THR A 437 -22.79 7.85 15.92
CA THR A 437 -22.78 6.40 16.13
C THR A 437 -23.07 5.72 14.79
N GLN A 438 -22.05 5.11 14.18
CA GLN A 438 -22.20 4.43 12.89
C GLN A 438 -23.22 3.31 12.97
N SER A 439 -24.05 3.17 11.94
CA SER A 439 -25.04 2.10 11.89
C SER A 439 -24.36 0.72 11.89
N PRO A 440 -24.98 -0.32 12.51
CA PRO A 440 -24.42 -1.68 12.54
C PRO A 440 -24.08 -2.22 11.16
N PHE A 441 -24.87 -1.85 10.15
CA PHE A 441 -24.63 -2.20 8.75
C PHE A 441 -23.29 -1.66 8.22
N VAL A 442 -22.97 -0.39 8.50
CA VAL A 442 -21.71 0.23 8.05
C VAL A 442 -20.51 -0.40 8.76
N THR A 443 -20.65 -0.75 10.04
CA THR A 443 -19.62 -1.46 10.80
C THR A 443 -19.32 -2.83 10.18
N LEU A 444 -20.36 -3.64 9.93
CA LEU A 444 -20.21 -4.95 9.30
C LEU A 444 -19.62 -4.86 7.88
N GLN A 445 -20.03 -3.85 7.12
CA GLN A 445 -19.47 -3.56 5.79
C GLN A 445 -17.96 -3.28 5.86
N ARG A 446 -17.51 -2.46 6.84
CA ARG A 446 -16.09 -2.15 7.03
C ARG A 446 -15.28 -3.34 7.51
N GLU A 447 -15.82 -4.16 8.40
CA GLU A 447 -15.15 -5.38 8.87
C GLU A 447 -14.94 -6.39 7.74
N ARG A 448 -15.99 -6.62 6.94
CA ARG A 448 -15.92 -7.46 5.73
C ARG A 448 -14.89 -6.92 4.73
N GLU A 449 -14.90 -5.61 4.49
CA GLU A 449 -13.93 -4.97 3.61
C GLU A 449 -12.50 -5.11 4.14
N ARG A 450 -12.27 -4.87 5.43
CA ARG A 450 -10.95 -5.05 6.06
C ARG A 450 -10.44 -6.47 5.89
N LYS A 451 -11.27 -7.48 6.17
CA LYS A 451 -10.94 -8.90 5.97
C LYS A 451 -10.58 -9.20 4.50
N GLN A 452 -11.34 -8.67 3.56
CA GLN A 452 -11.05 -8.82 2.13
C GLN A 452 -9.70 -8.18 1.76
N ILE A 453 -9.48 -6.94 2.15
CA ILE A 453 -8.27 -6.19 1.80
C ILE A 453 -7.03 -6.85 2.42
N ASP A 454 -7.11 -7.29 3.68
CA ASP A 454 -6.02 -8.01 4.34
C ASP A 454 -5.73 -9.36 3.66
N SER A 455 -6.78 -10.10 3.26
CA SER A 455 -6.62 -11.33 2.47
C SER A 455 -5.93 -11.08 1.12
N LEU A 456 -6.30 -10.01 0.41
CA LEU A 456 -5.72 -9.67 -0.88
C LEU A 456 -4.26 -9.22 -0.77
N LYS A 457 -3.89 -8.45 0.27
CA LYS A 457 -2.51 -8.04 0.54
C LYS A 457 -1.56 -9.25 0.58
N TYR A 458 -1.97 -10.33 1.25
CA TYR A 458 -1.16 -11.54 1.44
C TYR A 458 -1.49 -12.70 0.50
N SER A 459 -2.34 -12.47 -0.51
CA SER A 459 -2.66 -13.48 -1.53
C SER A 459 -1.51 -13.76 -2.51
N GLU A 460 -0.51 -12.88 -2.56
CA GLU A 460 0.66 -13.07 -3.41
C GLU A 460 1.54 -14.22 -2.88
N PRO A 461 2.11 -15.05 -3.77
CA PRO A 461 2.96 -16.16 -3.35
C PRO A 461 4.24 -15.64 -2.69
N ILE A 462 4.65 -16.31 -1.62
CA ILE A 462 5.92 -16.01 -0.92
C ILE A 462 7.08 -16.20 -1.91
N PRO A 463 8.02 -15.26 -2.01
CA PRO A 463 9.21 -15.43 -2.83
C PRO A 463 10.01 -16.68 -2.40
N THR A 464 10.37 -17.52 -3.37
CA THR A 464 11.07 -18.80 -3.12
C THR A 464 12.58 -18.64 -2.91
N THR A 465 13.11 -17.45 -3.14
CA THR A 465 14.55 -17.14 -3.00
C THR A 465 14.80 -16.16 -1.86
N ILE A 466 15.90 -16.37 -1.14
CA ILE A 466 16.35 -15.45 -0.08
C ILE A 466 16.58 -14.03 -0.64
N THR A 467 17.07 -13.93 -1.88
CA THR A 467 17.26 -12.65 -2.58
C THR A 467 15.93 -11.96 -2.90
N GLY A 468 14.87 -12.72 -3.22
CA GLY A 468 13.54 -12.17 -3.45
C GLY A 468 12.85 -11.70 -2.16
N ILE A 469 13.20 -12.30 -1.02
CA ILE A 469 12.75 -11.84 0.30
C ILE A 469 13.54 -10.60 0.76
N GLN A 470 14.77 -10.42 0.27
CA GLN A 470 15.60 -9.28 0.63
C GLN A 470 14.93 -7.95 0.26
N LYS A 471 14.64 -7.14 1.29
CA LYS A 471 13.92 -5.86 1.16
C LYS A 471 12.51 -6.02 0.56
N HIS A 472 11.89 -7.19 0.70
CA HIS A 472 10.50 -7.40 0.29
C HIS A 472 9.55 -6.60 1.22
N PRO A 473 8.53 -5.90 0.69
CA PRO A 473 7.69 -5.03 1.50
C PRO A 473 6.74 -5.77 2.47
N LEU A 474 6.40 -7.03 2.17
CA LEU A 474 5.47 -7.82 3.00
C LEU A 474 6.12 -8.90 3.84
N PHE A 475 7.28 -9.39 3.43
CA PHE A 475 7.89 -10.59 4.00
C PHE A 475 9.32 -10.28 4.41
N THR A 476 9.75 -10.87 5.53
CA THR A 476 11.11 -10.72 6.03
C THR A 476 11.57 -12.02 6.68
N ILE A 477 12.87 -12.14 6.92
CA ILE A 477 13.50 -13.23 7.67
C ILE A 477 14.35 -12.63 8.78
N GLU A 478 14.61 -13.40 9.83
CA GLU A 478 15.35 -12.91 11.00
C GLU A 478 16.73 -12.36 10.69
N SER A 479 17.43 -12.95 9.71
CA SER A 479 18.77 -12.51 9.30
C SER A 479 18.79 -11.14 8.62
N GLN A 480 17.64 -10.65 8.13
CA GLN A 480 17.51 -9.36 7.45
C GLN A 480 17.04 -8.23 8.38
N LEU A 481 16.67 -8.55 9.62
CA LEU A 481 16.26 -7.55 10.59
C LEU A 481 17.44 -6.66 10.96
N ASN A 482 17.15 -5.37 11.14
CA ASN A 482 18.17 -4.45 11.62
C ASN A 482 18.62 -4.81 13.05
N ARG A 483 19.77 -4.27 13.48
CA ARG A 483 20.33 -4.53 14.82
C ARG A 483 19.30 -4.28 15.93
N PHE A 484 18.52 -3.21 15.78
CA PHE A 484 17.50 -2.73 16.71
C PHE A 484 16.08 -3.19 16.37
N GLU A 485 15.91 -4.16 15.48
CA GLU A 485 14.60 -4.71 15.12
C GLU A 485 14.46 -6.16 15.61
N GLY A 486 13.22 -6.55 15.91
CA GLY A 486 12.80 -7.90 16.23
C GLY A 486 11.46 -8.22 15.57
N ILE A 487 11.01 -9.47 15.69
CA ILE A 487 9.67 -9.89 15.28
C ILE A 487 8.84 -10.13 16.53
N PHE A 488 7.63 -9.61 16.61
CA PHE A 488 6.70 -9.90 17.71
C PHE A 488 5.24 -9.67 17.28
N PRO A 489 4.29 -10.54 17.69
CA PRO A 489 4.52 -11.84 18.34
C PRO A 489 5.16 -12.84 17.37
N LYS A 490 5.86 -13.86 17.90
CA LYS A 490 6.40 -14.98 17.11
C LYS A 490 5.44 -16.16 17.19
N ASP A 491 4.24 -15.97 16.65
CA ASP A 491 3.17 -16.95 16.64
C ASP A 491 2.75 -17.28 15.19
N ASP A 492 1.74 -18.14 15.06
CA ASP A 492 1.20 -18.55 13.76
C ASP A 492 0.51 -17.39 13.02
N THR A 493 0.24 -16.26 13.69
CA THR A 493 -0.40 -15.10 13.07
C THR A 493 0.59 -14.28 12.24
N THR A 494 1.87 -14.26 12.64
CA THR A 494 2.94 -13.50 12.00
C THR A 494 3.83 -14.35 11.10
N THR A 495 3.89 -15.65 11.38
CA THR A 495 4.62 -16.63 10.58
C THR A 495 3.86 -16.97 9.31
N VAL A 496 4.53 -16.92 8.15
CA VAL A 496 3.89 -17.15 6.84
C VAL A 496 4.35 -18.48 6.23
N GLY A 497 5.57 -18.92 6.51
CA GLY A 497 6.14 -20.16 6.00
C GLY A 497 7.64 -20.23 6.19
N SER A 498 8.31 -21.09 5.42
CA SER A 498 9.77 -21.24 5.45
C SER A 498 10.37 -21.25 4.05
N VAL A 499 11.53 -20.61 3.87
CA VAL A 499 12.27 -20.57 2.61
C VAL A 499 13.73 -20.95 2.86
N LYS A 500 14.17 -22.05 2.24
CA LYS A 500 15.53 -22.61 2.40
C LYS A 500 15.96 -22.79 3.87
N GLY A 501 15.03 -23.25 4.72
CA GLY A 501 15.28 -23.46 6.15
C GLY A 501 15.17 -22.20 7.03
N HIS A 502 14.90 -21.03 6.46
CA HIS A 502 14.63 -19.81 7.22
C HIS A 502 13.13 -19.59 7.37
N MET A 503 12.67 -19.29 8.59
CA MET A 503 11.29 -18.89 8.86
C MET A 503 11.02 -17.48 8.30
N VAL A 504 9.92 -17.34 7.57
CA VAL A 504 9.47 -16.12 6.92
C VAL A 504 8.32 -15.52 7.73
N TYR A 505 8.46 -14.23 8.04
CA TYR A 505 7.52 -13.48 8.86
C TYR A 505 6.95 -12.29 8.09
N LYS A 506 5.77 -11.83 8.50
CA LYS A 506 5.18 -10.59 7.98
C LYS A 506 6.00 -9.38 8.43
N VAL A 507 6.22 -8.42 7.53
CA VAL A 507 6.89 -7.14 7.84
C VAL A 507 6.10 -6.32 8.88
N SER A 508 4.78 -6.50 8.95
CA SER A 508 3.92 -5.87 9.97
C SER A 508 4.23 -6.34 11.40
N ALA A 509 4.89 -7.49 11.57
CA ALA A 509 5.32 -8.01 12.86
C ALA A 509 6.70 -7.46 13.29
N ILE A 510 7.36 -6.66 12.45
CA ILE A 510 8.65 -6.06 12.80
C ILE A 510 8.42 -4.94 13.81
N VAL A 511 9.09 -5.07 14.94
CA VAL A 511 9.02 -4.16 16.08
C VAL A 511 10.38 -3.56 16.37
N ASN A 512 10.38 -2.29 16.78
CA ASN A 512 11.60 -1.62 17.21
C ASN A 512 11.95 -2.02 18.64
N LEU A 513 13.20 -2.43 18.85
CA LEU A 513 13.78 -2.76 20.13
C LEU A 513 14.71 -1.64 20.58
N ARG A 514 14.77 -1.39 21.89
CA ARG A 514 15.68 -0.40 22.48
C ARG A 514 16.42 -0.98 23.66
N SER A 515 17.60 -0.43 23.95
CA SER A 515 18.28 -0.72 25.22
C SER A 515 17.48 -0.16 26.39
N ARG A 516 17.81 -0.58 27.61
CA ARG A 516 17.20 -0.04 28.84
C ARG A 516 17.21 1.48 28.86
N ASP A 517 18.37 2.09 28.64
CA ASP A 517 18.50 3.56 28.55
C ASP A 517 17.71 4.16 27.37
N GLY A 518 17.62 3.41 26.26
CA GLY A 518 16.85 3.83 25.10
C GLY A 518 15.34 3.91 25.37
N TRP A 519 14.82 3.02 26.22
CA TRP A 519 13.44 3.06 26.70
C TRP A 519 13.22 4.18 27.72
N LEU A 520 14.17 4.39 28.63
CA LEU A 520 14.13 5.52 29.58
C LEU A 520 14.06 6.85 28.83
N ARG A 521 14.80 6.98 27.71
CA ARG A 521 14.74 8.16 26.82
C ARG A 521 13.40 8.44 26.16
N VAL A 522 12.48 7.47 26.16
CA VAL A 522 11.11 7.64 25.65
C VAL A 522 10.07 7.55 26.77
N GLY A 523 10.51 7.72 28.03
CA GLY A 523 9.64 7.74 29.20
C GLY A 523 9.08 6.37 29.59
N ARG A 524 9.85 5.29 29.35
CA ARG A 524 9.46 3.92 29.71
C ARG A 524 10.59 3.20 30.46
N SER A 525 10.22 2.33 31.39
CA SER A 525 11.14 1.43 32.10
C SER A 525 10.77 -0.02 31.83
N LEU A 526 11.67 -0.96 32.14
CA LEU A 526 11.34 -2.38 32.10
C LEU A 526 10.26 -2.68 33.15
N ILE A 527 9.41 -3.68 32.87
CA ILE A 527 8.40 -4.14 33.84
C ILE A 527 9.09 -4.61 35.13
N ASP A 528 10.14 -5.43 34.94
CA ASP A 528 11.06 -5.92 35.96
C ASP A 528 12.52 -5.71 35.49
N GLU A 529 13.39 -5.26 36.38
CA GLU A 529 14.82 -5.06 36.12
C GLU A 529 15.53 -6.38 35.73
N ASN A 530 15.01 -7.51 36.19
CA ASN A 530 15.54 -8.85 35.90
C ASN A 530 14.97 -9.48 34.61
N THR A 531 14.12 -8.76 33.86
CA THR A 531 13.56 -9.28 32.62
C THR A 531 14.68 -9.63 31.63
N PRO A 532 14.72 -10.84 31.05
CA PRO A 532 15.74 -11.18 30.06
C PRO A 532 15.56 -10.34 28.78
N PRO A 533 16.67 -9.95 28.12
CA PRO A 533 16.59 -9.20 26.87
C PRO A 533 15.95 -10.04 25.77
N TYR A 534 15.13 -9.40 24.95
CA TYR A 534 14.55 -10.06 23.77
C TYR A 534 15.61 -10.37 22.71
N LYS A 535 16.59 -9.48 22.56
CA LYS A 535 17.69 -9.64 21.61
C LYS A 535 18.98 -9.13 22.21
N THR A 536 20.02 -9.95 22.20
CA THR A 536 21.38 -9.56 22.58
C THR A 536 22.24 -9.49 21.32
N VAL A 537 22.93 -8.38 21.11
CA VAL A 537 23.76 -8.18 19.92
C VAL A 537 25.21 -7.90 20.31
N ALA A 538 26.11 -8.63 19.67
CA ALA A 538 27.55 -8.41 19.76
C ALA A 538 27.93 -6.94 19.50
N PRO A 539 29.03 -6.45 20.08
CA PRO A 539 29.52 -5.12 19.79
C PRO A 539 29.87 -4.95 18.29
N PRO A 540 29.78 -3.74 17.74
CA PRO A 540 30.14 -3.49 16.35
C PRO A 540 31.64 -3.73 16.14
N ALA A 541 32.05 -4.09 14.93
CA ALA A 541 33.46 -4.31 14.58
C ALA A 541 34.36 -3.10 14.85
N SER A 542 33.80 -1.88 14.87
CA SER A 542 34.51 -0.65 15.26
C SER A 542 34.86 -0.56 16.74
N ARG A 543 34.22 -1.38 17.60
CA ARG A 543 34.45 -1.43 19.06
C ARG A 543 34.37 -2.88 19.58
N PRO A 544 35.26 -3.79 19.14
CA PRO A 544 35.12 -5.22 19.39
C PRO A 544 35.19 -5.62 20.87
N PHE A 545 35.83 -4.79 21.70
CA PHE A 545 35.97 -5.01 23.15
C PHE A 545 34.83 -4.42 23.99
N ALA A 546 33.82 -3.80 23.36
CA ALA A 546 32.67 -3.26 24.09
C ALA A 546 31.73 -4.38 24.58
N GLN A 547 30.98 -4.12 25.64
CA GLN A 547 29.97 -5.06 26.13
C GLN A 547 28.87 -5.31 25.08
N GLN A 548 28.32 -6.53 25.08
CA GLN A 548 27.16 -6.87 24.26
C GLN A 548 25.98 -5.97 24.61
N SER A 549 25.23 -5.55 23.60
CA SER A 549 24.07 -4.67 23.79
C SER A 549 22.80 -5.50 23.93
N ALA A 550 22.11 -5.34 25.06
CA ALA A 550 20.82 -5.93 25.35
C ALA A 550 19.68 -5.03 24.86
N PHE A 551 18.72 -5.61 24.14
CA PHE A 551 17.55 -4.92 23.59
C PHE A 551 16.25 -5.55 24.05
N PHE A 552 15.28 -4.68 24.32
CA PHE A 552 13.97 -5.02 24.87
C PHE A 552 12.87 -4.48 23.96
N GLY A 553 11.75 -5.20 23.88
CA GLY A 553 10.56 -4.80 23.13
C GLY A 553 9.60 -3.96 23.96
N PHE A 554 8.63 -3.30 23.29
CA PHE A 554 7.62 -2.48 23.96
C PHE A 554 6.83 -3.26 25.02
N TRP A 555 6.47 -4.52 24.73
CA TRP A 555 5.72 -5.40 25.63
C TRP A 555 6.48 -5.79 26.92
N GLN A 556 7.79 -5.55 26.98
CA GLN A 556 8.62 -5.77 28.18
C GLN A 556 8.75 -4.52 29.05
N THR A 557 8.04 -3.44 28.70
CA THR A 557 8.19 -2.12 29.33
C THR A 557 6.87 -1.59 29.87
N LYS A 558 6.96 -0.75 30.89
CA LYS A 558 5.85 0.04 31.45
C LYS A 558 6.18 1.53 31.37
N PRO A 559 5.17 2.43 31.41
CA PRO A 559 5.43 3.86 31.58
C PRO A 559 6.39 4.10 32.76
N PHE A 560 7.38 4.96 32.57
CA PHE A 560 8.30 5.29 33.64
C PHE A 560 7.57 6.10 34.71
N GLU A 561 7.54 5.56 35.92
CA GLU A 561 7.02 6.26 37.10
C GLU A 561 8.22 6.81 37.87
N PRO A 562 8.38 8.15 37.95
CA PRO A 562 9.44 8.73 38.74
C PRO A 562 9.23 8.41 40.22
N LEU A 563 10.34 8.28 40.95
CA LEU A 563 10.28 8.17 42.41
C LEU A 563 9.57 9.40 43.00
N PRO A 564 8.76 9.22 44.07
CA PRO A 564 8.11 10.33 44.73
C PRO A 564 9.15 11.33 45.26
N LEU A 565 8.75 12.59 45.40
CA LEU A 565 9.59 13.59 46.05
C LEU A 565 9.93 13.14 47.47
N GLU A 566 11.14 13.48 47.90
CA GLU A 566 11.52 13.30 49.29
C GLU A 566 10.67 14.22 50.20
N ALA A 567 10.65 13.93 51.51
CA ALA A 567 9.80 14.66 52.47
C ALA A 567 10.12 16.17 52.55
N ASP A 568 11.30 16.58 52.10
CA ASP A 568 11.78 17.96 52.01
C ASP A 568 11.41 18.66 50.69
N GLY A 569 10.73 17.96 49.79
CA GLY A 569 10.38 18.45 48.45
C GLY A 569 11.54 18.36 47.44
N SER A 570 12.66 17.72 47.80
CA SER A 570 13.76 17.47 46.89
C SER A 570 13.50 16.25 46.00
N PHE A 571 14.21 16.18 44.88
CA PHE A 571 14.11 15.06 43.96
C PHE A 571 15.12 13.95 44.37
N PRO A 572 14.70 12.67 44.54
CA PRO A 572 15.57 11.57 44.98
C PRO A 572 16.63 11.11 43.95
N THR A 573 17.91 11.41 44.17
CA THR A 573 18.97 11.23 43.16
C THR A 573 19.13 9.80 42.64
N HIS A 574 19.16 9.61 41.31
CA HIS A 574 19.47 8.31 40.69
C HIS A 574 20.98 8.18 40.41
N GLY A 575 21.74 7.69 41.38
CA GLY A 575 23.17 7.40 41.23
C GLY A 575 24.02 8.62 40.84
N ARG A 576 24.85 8.50 39.79
CA ARG A 576 25.80 9.55 39.33
C ARG A 576 25.24 10.53 38.30
N THR A 577 23.95 10.47 37.97
CA THR A 577 23.35 11.30 36.90
C THR A 577 22.33 12.27 37.46
N SER A 578 22.44 13.54 37.05
CA SER A 578 21.37 14.53 37.19
C SER A 578 20.18 14.14 36.31
N TRP A 579 18.97 14.29 36.84
CA TRP A 579 17.67 13.89 36.30
C TRP A 579 17.45 14.05 34.78
N TYR A 580 16.69 13.09 34.22
CA TYR A 580 16.09 13.23 32.90
C TYR A 580 14.74 13.95 32.99
N TYR A 581 14.71 15.24 32.63
CA TYR A 581 13.45 15.94 32.36
C TYR A 581 13.04 15.69 30.91
N PHE A 582 11.97 14.92 30.69
CA PHE A 582 11.30 14.87 29.39
C PHE A 582 10.22 15.95 29.36
N ILE A 583 10.59 17.14 28.90
CA ILE A 583 9.61 18.16 28.52
C ILE A 583 8.91 17.62 27.27
N ARG A 584 7.59 17.39 27.37
CA ARG A 584 6.77 16.82 26.30
C ARG A 584 6.27 17.88 25.34
#